data_AF-W6KQ00-F1
#
_entry.id   AF-W6KQ00-F1
#
_cell.length_a   1.000
_cell.length_b   1.000
_cell.length_c   1.000
_cell.angle_alpha   90.00
_cell.angle_beta   90.00
_cell.angle_gamma   90.00
#
_symmetry.space_group_name_H-M   'P 1'
#
loop_
_entity.id
_entity.type
_entity.pdbx_description
1 polymer ?
#
loop_
_entity_poly.entity_id
_entity_poly.type
_entity_poly.pdbx_seq_one_letter_code
_entity_poly.pdbx_strand_id
1 'polypeptide(L)'
;MHDQPKLKQKETDEVKKARKEEERIKGELYEAQMASYHAKEFSIDALEKNRKLLLEIPEAYTFYNYEREILEHLFTRAAGEPGGLLNRDGVKQTPLDWLREELILNSAILRKDYKIYAAFVHRHWIFDRLVGFATEEAASAGGRQTANDHPSGGEIPLEENLAGETIREGEPPLPEKAREEPKTSTPSSAPLPFPCGDGPYARFLVHALEKEKAECEKLLRLDERNFHAWNHRRWVLAKCPPPSTEETEGGLFAPAEAAEMRFTAAVIGRNFSNYSAWHQRAITLQAALRRQDRAGGLSPAARDRSRAMDGARSRAPTGDSDPMPPYPSWLPRPSSSSSFSSAPRAIPDGVARELLDHLSRDFDLLVQAIYCDPNDQAAWFYAAFVGGVFHRYEPALRATSRRAAAADPLDGLTHAAIDLLLEERRLGEADACCLPYHFLLSHLARLSSAAGSETIATRLRGYLARLSRAVFSSPALVDGEAGAETDAAAAEGLQRCFTRLHAQLVRVDPLRKGMYDELLSIALK
;
A
#
# COMPACT_ATOMS: atom_id res chain seq x y z
N MET A 1 3.09 25.61 -8.48
CA MET A 1 3.99 26.23 -7.47
C MET A 1 5.28 25.44 -7.22
N HIS A 2 5.51 24.27 -7.84
CA HIS A 2 6.73 23.47 -7.65
C HIS A 2 7.69 23.61 -8.84
N ASP A 3 9.00 23.58 -8.53
CA ASP A 3 10.11 23.53 -9.50
C ASP A 3 10.03 24.53 -10.66
N GLN A 4 9.55 25.75 -10.38
CA GLN A 4 9.71 26.87 -11.30
C GLN A 4 11.15 27.37 -11.14
N PRO A 5 12.11 26.99 -12.02
CA PRO A 5 13.41 27.63 -11.99
C PRO A 5 13.17 29.13 -12.14
N LYS A 6 13.83 29.95 -11.30
CA LYS A 6 13.86 31.40 -11.48
C LYS A 6 14.69 31.74 -12.73
N LEU A 7 14.24 31.28 -13.90
CA LEU A 7 14.77 31.72 -15.18
C LEU A 7 14.33 33.18 -15.29
N LYS A 8 15.29 34.10 -15.16
CA LYS A 8 15.17 35.46 -15.68
C LYS A 8 15.17 35.43 -17.22
N GLN A 9 14.32 34.60 -17.83
CA GLN A 9 13.98 34.79 -19.23
C GLN A 9 13.10 36.04 -19.27
N LYS A 10 13.55 37.08 -19.99
CA LYS A 10 12.68 38.19 -20.35
C LYS A 10 11.59 37.60 -21.25
N GLU A 11 10.50 37.13 -20.64
CA GLU A 11 9.26 36.85 -21.37
C GLU A 11 8.94 38.08 -22.20
N THR A 12 8.68 37.86 -23.50
CA THR A 12 8.22 38.92 -24.39
C THR A 12 6.90 39.48 -23.86
N ASP A 13 6.61 40.74 -24.18
CA ASP A 13 5.35 41.36 -23.73
C ASP A 13 4.12 40.63 -24.31
N GLU A 14 4.27 39.99 -25.47
CA GLU A 14 3.26 39.11 -26.07
C GLU A 14 2.96 37.88 -25.21
N VAL A 15 3.98 37.16 -24.72
CA VAL A 15 3.79 35.98 -23.85
C VAL A 15 3.13 36.38 -22.53
N LYS A 16 3.53 37.51 -21.93
CA LYS A 16 2.89 38.03 -20.72
C LYS A 16 1.43 38.41 -20.95
N LYS A 17 1.13 39.03 -22.08
CA LYS A 17 -0.24 39.40 -22.45
C LYS A 17 -1.10 38.16 -22.67
N ALA A 18 -0.58 37.16 -23.37
CA ALA A 18 -1.26 35.89 -23.60
C ALA A 18 -1.54 35.14 -22.29
N ARG A 19 -0.57 35.06 -21.37
CA ARG A 19 -0.77 34.43 -20.05
C ARG A 19 -1.84 35.13 -19.22
N LYS A 20 -1.80 36.47 -19.17
CA LYS A 20 -2.84 37.25 -18.47
C LYS A 20 -4.22 37.06 -19.06
N GLU A 21 -4.31 36.94 -20.38
CA GLU A 21 -5.58 36.69 -21.07
C GLU A 21 -6.09 35.27 -20.78
N GLU A 22 -5.21 34.27 -20.77
CA GLU A 22 -5.55 32.90 -20.36
C GLU A 22 -6.05 32.85 -18.91
N GLU A 23 -5.37 33.53 -17.98
CA GLU A 23 -5.77 33.67 -16.58
C GLU A 23 -7.14 34.36 -16.45
N ARG A 24 -7.40 35.42 -17.25
CA ARG A 24 -8.70 36.11 -17.28
C ARG A 24 -9.81 35.18 -17.74
N ILE A 25 -9.62 34.46 -18.84
CA ILE A 25 -10.59 33.50 -19.39
C ILE A 25 -10.90 32.39 -18.36
N LYS A 26 -9.87 31.88 -17.67
CA LYS A 26 -10.05 30.89 -16.60
C LYS A 26 -10.84 31.46 -15.42
N GLY A 27 -10.57 32.70 -15.03
CA GLY A 27 -11.34 33.40 -14.00
C GLY A 27 -12.82 33.53 -14.35
N GLU A 28 -13.13 33.96 -15.57
CA GLU A 28 -14.51 34.10 -16.05
C GLU A 28 -15.25 32.75 -16.11
N LEU A 29 -14.57 31.70 -16.56
CA LEU A 29 -15.14 30.35 -16.58
C LEU A 29 -15.45 29.86 -15.15
N TYR A 30 -14.55 30.13 -14.20
CA TYR A 30 -14.72 29.78 -12.79
C TYR A 30 -15.91 30.52 -12.18
N GLU A 31 -16.01 31.83 -12.38
CA GLU A 31 -17.10 32.65 -11.86
C GLU A 31 -18.46 32.23 -12.44
N ALA A 32 -18.52 31.96 -13.75
CA ALA A 32 -19.74 31.47 -14.39
C ALA A 32 -20.19 30.13 -13.79
N GLN A 33 -19.27 29.19 -13.60
CA GLN A 33 -19.60 27.88 -13.03
C GLN A 33 -19.97 27.98 -11.54
N MET A 34 -19.35 28.91 -10.80
CA MET A 34 -19.74 29.19 -9.41
C MET A 34 -21.17 29.69 -9.30
N ALA A 35 -21.63 30.52 -10.25
CA ALA A 35 -23.03 30.97 -10.27
C ALA A 35 -24.00 29.79 -10.44
N SER A 36 -23.73 28.88 -11.38
CA SER A 36 -24.51 27.64 -11.56
C SER A 36 -24.48 26.74 -10.31
N TYR A 37 -23.31 26.61 -9.66
CA TYR A 37 -23.17 25.86 -8.41
C TYR A 37 -24.05 26.44 -7.30
N HIS A 38 -24.06 27.77 -7.12
CA HIS A 38 -24.90 28.43 -6.12
C HIS A 38 -26.38 28.36 -6.46
N ALA A 39 -26.74 28.40 -7.74
CA ALA A 39 -28.09 28.21 -8.22
C ALA A 39 -28.57 26.75 -8.15
N LYS A 40 -27.69 25.80 -7.78
CA LYS A 40 -27.97 24.36 -7.72
C LYS A 40 -28.54 23.83 -9.04
N GLU A 41 -27.96 24.26 -10.14
CA GLU A 41 -28.33 23.80 -11.48
C GLU A 41 -27.82 22.38 -11.71
N PHE A 42 -28.72 21.41 -11.84
CA PHE A 42 -28.39 19.99 -12.02
C PHE A 42 -28.88 19.47 -13.38
N SER A 43 -28.29 19.99 -14.45
CA SER A 43 -28.64 19.65 -15.84
C SER A 43 -27.46 19.04 -16.59
N ILE A 44 -27.75 18.41 -17.74
CA ILE A 44 -26.71 17.90 -18.65
C ILE A 44 -25.81 19.05 -19.16
N ASP A 45 -26.39 20.24 -19.41
CA ASP A 45 -25.63 21.43 -19.81
C ASP A 45 -24.71 21.93 -18.68
N ALA A 46 -25.17 21.90 -17.43
CA ALA A 46 -24.34 22.24 -16.27
C ALA A 46 -23.17 21.25 -16.10
N LEU A 47 -23.42 19.95 -16.35
CA LEU A 47 -22.38 18.92 -16.37
C LEU A 47 -21.32 19.21 -17.44
N GLU A 48 -21.74 19.44 -18.70
CA GLU A 48 -20.81 19.73 -19.80
C GLU A 48 -19.93 20.96 -19.54
N LYS A 49 -20.52 22.04 -18.98
CA LYS A 49 -19.79 23.25 -18.58
C LYS A 49 -18.80 22.96 -17.46
N ASN A 50 -19.20 22.19 -16.46
CA ASN A 50 -18.33 21.83 -15.33
C ASN A 50 -17.12 21.00 -15.79
N ARG A 51 -17.34 20.01 -16.66
CA ARG A 51 -16.28 19.18 -17.26
C ARG A 51 -15.28 20.02 -18.05
N LYS A 52 -15.76 20.99 -18.83
CA LYS A 52 -14.89 21.93 -19.55
C LYS A 52 -14.03 22.73 -18.57
N LEU A 53 -14.61 23.21 -17.46
CA LEU A 53 -13.84 23.89 -16.43
C LEU A 53 -12.79 22.98 -15.80
N LEU A 54 -13.12 21.73 -15.45
CA LEU A 54 -12.16 20.81 -14.83
C LEU A 54 -10.97 20.43 -15.75
N LEU A 55 -11.14 20.47 -17.07
CA LEU A 55 -10.04 20.30 -18.03
C LEU A 55 -9.08 21.51 -18.06
N GLU A 56 -9.61 22.71 -17.81
CA GLU A 56 -8.86 23.96 -17.81
C GLU A 56 -8.24 24.29 -16.44
N ILE A 57 -8.97 23.97 -15.36
CA ILE A 57 -8.63 24.28 -13.96
C ILE A 57 -8.84 23.01 -13.09
N PRO A 58 -8.00 21.98 -13.27
CA PRO A 58 -8.16 20.69 -12.59
C PRO A 58 -7.96 20.76 -11.07
N GLU A 59 -7.38 21.84 -10.53
CA GLU A 59 -7.21 22.08 -9.09
C GLU A 59 -8.49 22.57 -8.40
N ALA A 60 -9.53 22.91 -9.15
CA ALA A 60 -10.74 23.51 -8.63
C ALA A 60 -11.64 22.48 -7.91
N TYR A 61 -11.24 22.09 -6.69
CA TYR A 61 -11.82 21.02 -5.89
C TYR A 61 -13.34 21.11 -5.75
N THR A 62 -13.87 22.32 -5.53
CA THR A 62 -15.32 22.58 -5.39
C THR A 62 -16.12 22.00 -6.57
N PHE A 63 -15.56 22.01 -7.77
CA PHE A 63 -16.24 21.56 -8.97
C PHE A 63 -16.21 20.05 -9.17
N TYR A 64 -15.32 19.31 -8.49
CA TYR A 64 -15.49 17.86 -8.38
C TYR A 64 -16.67 17.52 -7.46
N ASN A 65 -16.90 18.27 -6.38
CA ASN A 65 -18.08 18.09 -5.55
C ASN A 65 -19.36 18.41 -6.35
N TYR A 66 -19.33 19.52 -7.10
CA TYR A 66 -20.46 19.90 -7.95
C TYR A 66 -20.74 18.85 -9.05
N GLU A 67 -19.70 18.33 -9.71
CA GLU A 67 -19.82 17.24 -10.69
C GLU A 67 -20.57 16.04 -10.08
N ARG A 68 -20.19 15.64 -8.86
CA ARG A 68 -20.87 14.56 -8.13
C ARG A 68 -22.33 14.91 -7.84
N GLU A 69 -22.62 16.11 -7.33
CA GLU A 69 -24.01 16.54 -7.08
C GLU A 69 -24.88 16.49 -8.35
N ILE A 70 -24.35 16.98 -9.49
CA ILE A 70 -25.05 16.93 -10.77
C ILE A 70 -25.31 15.47 -11.18
N LEU A 71 -24.29 14.61 -11.13
CA LEU A 71 -24.41 13.21 -11.52
C LEU A 71 -25.41 12.43 -10.66
N GLU A 72 -25.41 12.61 -9.34
CA GLU A 72 -26.40 11.96 -8.44
C GLU A 72 -27.84 12.37 -8.78
N HIS A 73 -28.04 13.65 -9.10
CA HIS A 73 -29.35 14.15 -9.54
C HIS A 73 -29.76 13.51 -10.88
N LEU A 74 -28.84 13.42 -11.84
CA LEU A 74 -29.07 12.79 -13.13
C LEU A 74 -29.34 11.28 -13.00
N PHE A 75 -28.63 10.57 -12.10
CA PHE A 75 -28.89 9.15 -11.81
C PHE A 75 -30.32 8.95 -11.29
N THR A 76 -30.74 9.79 -10.33
CA THR A 76 -32.10 9.74 -9.75
C THR A 76 -33.17 10.00 -10.81
N ARG A 77 -32.96 11.02 -11.66
CA ARG A 77 -33.89 11.34 -12.76
C ARG A 77 -33.98 10.24 -13.80
N ALA A 78 -32.84 9.65 -14.20
CA ALA A 78 -32.81 8.56 -15.17
C ALA A 78 -33.58 7.32 -14.67
N ALA A 79 -33.60 7.07 -13.36
CA ALA A 79 -34.38 5.98 -12.75
C ALA A 79 -35.89 6.26 -12.72
N GLY A 80 -36.30 7.54 -12.62
CA GLY A 80 -37.71 7.94 -12.54
C GLY A 80 -38.41 8.17 -13.88
N GLU A 81 -37.66 8.45 -14.96
CA GLU A 81 -38.23 8.76 -16.28
C GLU A 81 -38.40 7.48 -17.14
N PRO A 82 -39.63 7.11 -17.57
CA PRO A 82 -39.88 5.86 -18.33
C PRO A 82 -39.13 5.78 -19.67
N GLY A 83 -38.84 6.93 -20.30
CA GLY A 83 -38.02 7.03 -21.50
C GLY A 83 -36.51 7.02 -21.25
N GLY A 84 -36.07 7.28 -20.01
CA GLY A 84 -34.69 7.63 -19.68
C GLY A 84 -34.31 9.04 -20.16
N LEU A 85 -33.17 9.53 -19.66
CA LEU A 85 -32.64 10.82 -20.08
C LEU A 85 -31.89 10.68 -21.41
N LEU A 86 -32.14 11.61 -22.35
CA LEU A 86 -31.45 11.66 -23.64
C LEU A 86 -30.31 12.68 -23.59
N ASN A 87 -29.19 12.35 -24.24
CA ASN A 87 -28.14 13.33 -24.51
C ASN A 87 -28.52 14.24 -25.68
N ARG A 88 -27.61 15.16 -26.06
CA ARG A 88 -27.79 16.10 -27.18
C ARG A 88 -28.06 15.42 -28.53
N ASP A 89 -27.56 14.20 -28.71
CA ASP A 89 -27.72 13.41 -29.93
C ASP A 89 -29.01 12.55 -29.92
N GLY A 90 -29.85 12.69 -28.89
CA GLY A 90 -31.08 11.91 -28.73
C GLY A 90 -30.84 10.47 -28.28
N VAL A 91 -29.63 10.13 -27.81
CA VAL A 91 -29.27 8.81 -27.29
C VAL A 91 -29.55 8.74 -25.81
N LYS A 92 -30.24 7.68 -25.37
CA LYS A 92 -30.50 7.42 -23.95
C LYS A 92 -29.19 7.23 -23.20
N GLN A 93 -28.97 8.02 -22.16
CA GLN A 93 -27.86 7.88 -21.23
C GLN A 93 -28.28 7.11 -19.99
N THR A 94 -27.38 6.23 -19.55
CA THR A 94 -27.49 5.49 -18.30
C THR A 94 -26.46 5.98 -17.29
N PRO A 95 -26.63 5.71 -15.98
CA PRO A 95 -25.59 5.94 -14.99
C PRO A 95 -24.24 5.34 -15.37
N LEU A 96 -24.23 4.16 -16.00
CA LEU A 96 -23.00 3.52 -16.48
C LEU A 96 -22.30 4.33 -17.58
N ASP A 97 -23.05 4.96 -18.48
CA ASP A 97 -22.47 5.79 -19.55
C ASP A 97 -21.80 7.04 -18.98
N TRP A 98 -22.47 7.74 -18.05
CA TRP A 98 -21.87 8.89 -17.36
C TRP A 98 -20.63 8.51 -16.56
N LEU A 99 -20.66 7.41 -15.80
CA LEU A 99 -19.48 6.95 -15.05
C LEU A 99 -18.30 6.58 -15.97
N ARG A 100 -18.59 6.05 -17.17
CA ARG A 100 -17.56 5.80 -18.19
C ARG A 100 -16.95 7.09 -18.71
N GLU A 101 -17.76 8.08 -19.03
CA GLU A 101 -17.31 9.41 -19.45
C GLU A 101 -16.46 10.08 -18.36
N GLU A 102 -16.86 9.94 -17.10
CA GLU A 102 -16.10 10.47 -15.95
C GLU A 102 -14.70 9.86 -15.81
N LEU A 103 -14.57 8.54 -16.05
CA LEU A 103 -13.26 7.89 -16.06
C LEU A 103 -12.38 8.43 -17.21
N ILE A 104 -12.97 8.74 -18.36
CA ILE A 104 -12.25 9.32 -19.52
C ILE A 104 -11.78 10.73 -19.16
N LEU A 105 -12.66 11.57 -18.64
CA LEU A 105 -12.34 12.93 -18.19
C LEU A 105 -11.21 12.93 -17.16
N ASN A 106 -11.32 12.12 -16.11
CA ASN A 106 -10.30 12.05 -15.06
C ASN A 106 -8.97 11.51 -15.60
N SER A 107 -8.99 10.60 -16.58
CA SER A 107 -7.77 10.13 -17.23
C SER A 107 -7.10 11.27 -18.02
N ALA A 108 -7.88 12.12 -18.70
CA ALA A 108 -7.36 13.28 -19.41
C ALA A 108 -6.72 14.28 -18.44
N ILE A 109 -7.38 14.56 -17.30
CA ILE A 109 -6.86 15.43 -16.24
C ILE A 109 -5.54 14.88 -15.68
N LEU A 110 -5.53 13.61 -15.24
CA LEU A 110 -4.35 13.01 -14.61
C LEU A 110 -3.16 12.84 -15.55
N ARG A 111 -3.40 12.68 -16.86
CA ARG A 111 -2.31 12.65 -17.86
C ARG A 111 -1.73 14.04 -18.15
N LYS A 112 -2.51 15.10 -17.97
CA LYS A 112 -2.05 16.50 -18.08
C LYS A 112 -1.31 16.93 -16.82
N ASP A 113 -1.87 16.64 -15.65
CA ASP A 113 -1.24 16.85 -14.35
C ASP A 113 -1.55 15.67 -13.41
N TYR A 114 -0.53 14.83 -13.21
CA TYR A 114 -0.61 13.61 -12.41
C TYR A 114 -0.55 13.84 -10.90
N LYS A 115 -0.47 15.10 -10.45
CA LYS A 115 -0.43 15.49 -9.03
C LYS A 115 -1.78 15.99 -8.51
N ILE A 116 -2.81 16.02 -9.35
CA ILE A 116 -4.14 16.51 -8.98
C ILE A 116 -4.83 15.51 -8.03
N TYR A 117 -4.72 15.77 -6.73
CA TYR A 117 -5.33 14.93 -5.69
C TYR A 117 -6.85 14.79 -5.84
N ALA A 118 -7.54 15.89 -6.19
CA ALA A 118 -8.99 15.91 -6.35
C ALA A 118 -9.50 14.90 -7.40
N ALA A 119 -8.73 14.71 -8.48
CA ALA A 119 -9.04 13.75 -9.54
C ALA A 119 -8.95 12.31 -9.03
N PHE A 120 -7.94 11.96 -8.23
CA PHE A 120 -7.87 10.63 -7.61
C PHE A 120 -9.04 10.35 -6.67
N VAL A 121 -9.42 11.34 -5.85
CA VAL A 121 -10.56 11.23 -4.92
C VAL A 121 -11.87 11.06 -5.69
N HIS A 122 -12.08 11.85 -6.75
CA HIS A 122 -13.26 11.71 -7.61
C HIS A 122 -13.30 10.35 -8.30
N ARG A 123 -12.14 9.85 -8.73
CA ARG A 123 -12.00 8.50 -9.32
C ARG A 123 -12.40 7.40 -8.34
N HIS A 124 -12.05 7.52 -7.05
CA HIS A 124 -12.54 6.60 -6.02
C HIS A 124 -14.07 6.63 -5.89
N TRP A 125 -14.67 7.82 -5.90
CA TRP A 125 -16.13 7.96 -5.87
C TRP A 125 -16.81 7.28 -7.08
N ILE A 126 -16.25 7.41 -8.29
CA ILE A 126 -16.77 6.74 -9.49
C ILE A 126 -16.86 5.23 -9.25
N PHE A 127 -15.79 4.63 -8.74
CA PHE A 127 -15.76 3.19 -8.47
C PHE A 127 -16.66 2.78 -7.31
N ASP A 128 -16.78 3.59 -6.25
CA ASP A 128 -17.72 3.31 -5.16
C ASP A 128 -19.18 3.33 -5.68
N ARG A 129 -19.49 4.20 -6.66
CA ARG A 129 -20.78 4.17 -7.36
C ARG A 129 -20.96 2.94 -8.25
N LEU A 130 -19.93 2.53 -9.00
CA LEU A 130 -19.96 1.27 -9.76
C LEU A 130 -20.23 0.06 -8.87
N VAL A 131 -19.61 0.00 -7.68
CA VAL A 131 -19.85 -1.05 -6.68
C VAL A 131 -21.27 -0.99 -6.14
N GLY A 132 -21.78 0.21 -5.84
CA GLY A 132 -23.16 0.41 -5.40
C GLY A 132 -24.17 -0.13 -6.42
N PHE A 133 -24.08 0.32 -7.66
CA PHE A 133 -24.98 -0.13 -8.73
C PHE A 133 -24.86 -1.65 -9.02
N ALA A 134 -23.64 -2.21 -9.00
CA ALA A 134 -23.45 -3.65 -9.16
C ALA A 134 -24.09 -4.46 -8.01
N THR A 135 -24.09 -3.91 -6.80
CA THR A 135 -24.72 -4.54 -5.63
C THR A 135 -26.25 -4.49 -5.72
N GLU A 136 -26.82 -3.35 -6.11
CA GLU A 136 -28.27 -3.18 -6.32
C GLU A 136 -28.80 -4.10 -7.43
N GLU A 137 -28.03 -4.23 -8.51
CA GLU A 137 -28.33 -5.13 -9.63
C GLU A 137 -28.34 -6.60 -9.19
N ALA A 138 -27.34 -7.03 -8.40
CA ALA A 138 -27.28 -8.37 -7.86
C ALA A 138 -28.46 -8.67 -6.90
N ALA A 139 -28.82 -7.72 -6.04
CA ALA A 139 -29.98 -7.84 -5.15
C ALA A 139 -31.30 -7.98 -5.92
N SER A 140 -31.46 -7.20 -7.00
CA SER A 140 -32.63 -7.25 -7.86
C SER A 140 -32.77 -8.57 -8.64
N ALA A 141 -31.64 -9.21 -8.99
CA ALA A 141 -31.63 -10.52 -9.65
C ALA A 141 -31.99 -11.67 -8.68
N GLY A 142 -31.47 -11.65 -7.44
CA GLY A 142 -31.73 -12.68 -6.43
C GLY A 142 -33.18 -12.72 -5.92
N GLY A 143 -33.89 -11.59 -5.93
CA GLY A 143 -35.30 -11.50 -5.53
C GLY A 143 -36.30 -12.16 -6.49
N ARG A 144 -35.89 -12.53 -7.72
CA ARG A 144 -36.77 -13.20 -8.70
C ARG A 144 -36.80 -14.72 -8.58
N GLN A 145 -35.95 -15.34 -7.76
CA GLN A 145 -35.81 -16.80 -7.67
C GLN A 145 -36.64 -17.47 -6.55
N THR A 146 -37.41 -16.72 -5.76
CA THR A 146 -38.26 -17.30 -4.68
C THR A 146 -39.77 -17.24 -4.96
N ALA A 147 -40.20 -16.80 -6.15
CA ALA A 147 -41.61 -16.58 -6.46
C ALA A 147 -42.26 -17.64 -7.39
N ASN A 148 -41.56 -18.73 -7.73
CA ASN A 148 -42.12 -19.81 -8.54
C ASN A 148 -41.64 -21.17 -8.01
N ASP A 149 -42.19 -21.59 -6.88
CA ASP A 149 -42.38 -23.00 -6.54
C ASP A 149 -43.39 -23.06 -5.41
N HIS A 150 -44.68 -23.22 -5.72
CA HIS A 150 -45.61 -24.14 -5.03
C HIS A 150 -46.93 -24.25 -5.84
N PRO A 151 -47.44 -25.47 -6.07
CA PRO A 151 -48.70 -25.70 -6.78
C PRO A 151 -49.90 -25.61 -5.83
N SER A 152 -51.06 -25.30 -6.42
CA SER A 152 -52.37 -25.11 -5.81
C SER A 152 -52.85 -26.21 -4.86
N GLY A 153 -53.64 -25.81 -3.85
CA GLY A 153 -54.66 -26.67 -3.24
C GLY A 153 -55.20 -26.18 -1.89
N GLY A 154 -56.50 -25.86 -1.82
CA GLY A 154 -57.32 -26.12 -0.62
C GLY A 154 -57.77 -24.93 0.22
N GLU A 155 -58.96 -24.41 -0.13
CA GLU A 155 -60.13 -24.03 0.70
C GLU A 155 -60.03 -23.47 2.15
N ILE A 156 -60.91 -22.47 2.36
CA ILE A 156 -61.29 -21.69 3.57
C ILE A 156 -62.21 -22.54 4.50
N PRO A 157 -62.44 -22.21 5.80
CA PRO A 157 -63.45 -21.19 6.24
C PRO A 157 -63.01 -20.32 7.45
N LEU A 158 -63.24 -19.00 7.43
CA LEU A 158 -64.28 -18.23 8.17
C LEU A 158 -64.31 -18.39 9.69
N GLU A 159 -64.07 -17.29 10.43
CA GLU A 159 -64.93 -16.87 11.56
C GLU A 159 -64.77 -15.38 11.91
N GLU A 160 -65.90 -14.80 12.33
CA GLU A 160 -66.19 -13.40 12.65
C GLU A 160 -65.66 -12.95 14.02
N ASN A 161 -65.42 -11.64 14.21
CA ASN A 161 -66.12 -10.87 15.26
C ASN A 161 -65.78 -9.35 15.29
N LEU A 162 -66.82 -8.58 14.98
CA LEU A 162 -67.35 -7.34 15.57
C LEU A 162 -66.59 -6.54 16.67
N ALA A 163 -66.37 -5.26 16.34
CA ALA A 163 -66.86 -4.00 16.97
C ALA A 163 -66.54 -3.58 18.43
N GLY A 164 -66.23 -2.27 18.58
CA GLY A 164 -66.40 -1.43 19.79
C GLY A 164 -65.26 -0.39 19.99
N GLU A 165 -65.44 0.88 19.59
CA GLU A 165 -65.76 2.05 20.47
C GLU A 165 -64.52 2.64 21.22
N THR A 166 -64.17 3.93 21.33
CA THR A 166 -64.86 5.25 21.20
C THR A 166 -63.80 6.38 21.08
N ILE A 167 -64.18 7.52 20.49
CA ILE A 167 -63.43 8.80 20.40
C ILE A 167 -63.55 9.62 21.70
N ARG A 168 -62.47 10.29 22.15
CA ARG A 168 -62.55 11.59 22.86
C ARG A 168 -61.34 12.48 22.57
N GLU A 169 -61.64 13.74 22.25
CA GLU A 169 -60.78 14.86 21.92
C GLU A 169 -60.08 15.49 23.14
N GLY A 170 -58.93 16.15 22.90
CA GLY A 170 -58.28 17.09 23.82
C GLY A 170 -56.90 17.56 23.34
N GLU A 171 -56.81 18.80 22.88
CA GLU A 171 -55.57 19.61 22.67
C GLU A 171 -55.62 20.84 23.61
N PRO A 172 -54.53 21.61 23.86
CA PRO A 172 -53.09 21.30 23.95
C PRO A 172 -52.46 21.90 25.26
N PRO A 173 -51.12 21.81 25.49
CA PRO A 173 -50.27 22.97 25.17
C PRO A 173 -48.83 22.64 24.68
N LEU A 174 -48.25 23.58 23.93
CA LEU A 174 -46.83 23.67 23.53
C LEU A 174 -45.90 23.75 24.78
N PRO A 175 -44.66 23.21 24.74
CA PRO A 175 -43.54 24.03 24.25
C PRO A 175 -42.31 23.30 23.65
N GLU A 176 -41.51 24.16 23.00
CA GLU A 176 -40.04 24.17 22.96
C GLU A 176 -39.24 23.37 21.91
N LYS A 177 -38.37 24.15 21.26
CA LYS A 177 -37.44 23.82 20.18
C LYS A 177 -36.40 22.78 20.63
N ALA A 178 -36.32 21.68 19.89
CA ALA A 178 -35.05 21.01 19.60
C ALA A 178 -35.09 20.48 18.17
N ARG A 179 -34.27 21.07 17.29
CA ARG A 179 -34.00 20.53 15.96
C ARG A 179 -33.22 19.23 16.15
N GLU A 180 -33.87 18.08 15.99
CA GLU A 180 -33.16 16.84 15.72
C GLU A 180 -32.88 16.77 14.22
N GLU A 181 -31.61 16.99 13.85
CA GLU A 181 -31.10 16.66 12.53
C GLU A 181 -31.15 15.14 12.32
N PRO A 182 -31.56 14.63 11.14
CA PRO A 182 -31.57 13.20 10.88
C PRO A 182 -30.14 12.68 10.90
N LYS A 183 -29.85 11.84 11.90
CA LYS A 183 -28.58 11.12 12.06
C LYS A 183 -28.31 10.31 10.80
N THR A 184 -27.29 10.74 10.04
CA THR A 184 -26.69 9.94 8.98
C THR A 184 -26.12 8.67 9.61
N SER A 185 -26.67 7.53 9.22
CA SER A 185 -26.14 6.23 9.60
C SER A 185 -24.75 6.08 8.97
N THR A 186 -23.72 6.11 9.80
CA THR A 186 -22.37 5.67 9.41
C THR A 186 -22.45 4.22 8.93
N PRO A 187 -22.05 3.90 7.69
CA PRO A 187 -22.04 2.52 7.22
C PRO A 187 -20.94 1.73 7.93
N SER A 188 -21.30 0.51 8.33
CA SER A 188 -20.44 -0.50 8.92
C SER A 188 -19.12 -0.66 8.15
N SER A 189 -17.99 -0.65 8.88
CA SER A 189 -16.61 -0.75 8.36
C SER A 189 -16.19 -2.14 7.89
N ALA A 190 -17.15 -3.06 7.70
CA ALA A 190 -16.87 -4.35 7.07
C ALA A 190 -16.75 -4.14 5.54
N PRO A 191 -15.65 -4.59 4.89
CA PRO A 191 -15.58 -4.55 3.44
C PRO A 191 -16.72 -5.41 2.88
N LEU A 192 -17.65 -4.77 2.17
CA LEU A 192 -18.68 -5.49 1.42
C LEU A 192 -17.97 -6.48 0.48
N PRO A 193 -18.44 -7.74 0.38
CA PRO A 193 -17.89 -8.69 -0.57
C PRO A 193 -17.97 -8.10 -1.98
N PHE A 194 -16.95 -8.36 -2.81
CA PHE A 194 -16.95 -7.93 -4.21
C PHE A 194 -18.28 -8.35 -4.86
N PRO A 195 -19.02 -7.44 -5.52
CA PRO A 195 -20.35 -7.74 -6.03
C PRO A 195 -20.26 -8.90 -7.02
N CYS A 196 -20.70 -10.09 -6.57
CA CYS A 196 -20.68 -11.33 -7.31
C CYS A 196 -21.93 -11.39 -8.21
N GLY A 197 -21.98 -10.51 -9.21
CA GLY A 197 -23.05 -10.41 -10.18
C GLY A 197 -22.52 -10.47 -11.61
N ASP A 198 -23.36 -10.87 -12.54
CA ASP A 198 -23.01 -11.03 -13.95
C ASP A 198 -23.64 -9.93 -14.84
N GLY A 199 -24.18 -8.89 -14.22
CA GLY A 199 -24.81 -7.79 -14.93
C GLY A 199 -23.80 -6.73 -15.43
N PRO A 200 -24.27 -5.77 -16.24
CA PRO A 200 -23.44 -4.77 -16.90
C PRO A 200 -22.51 -4.00 -15.96
N TYR A 201 -22.96 -3.65 -14.74
CA TYR A 201 -22.12 -2.89 -13.80
C TYR A 201 -20.98 -3.74 -13.24
N ALA A 202 -21.28 -4.98 -12.84
CA ALA A 202 -20.26 -5.90 -12.31
C ALA A 202 -19.20 -6.26 -13.38
N ARG A 203 -19.64 -6.55 -14.61
CA ARG A 203 -18.72 -6.80 -15.75
C ARG A 203 -17.86 -5.59 -16.08
N PHE A 204 -18.47 -4.40 -16.09
CA PHE A 204 -17.72 -3.17 -16.33
C PHE A 204 -16.74 -2.88 -15.20
N LEU A 205 -17.11 -3.09 -13.94
CA LEU A 205 -16.26 -2.86 -12.77
C LEU A 205 -14.96 -3.68 -12.85
N VAL A 206 -15.06 -4.98 -13.14
CA VAL A 206 -13.86 -5.85 -13.28
C VAL A 206 -12.95 -5.33 -14.39
N HIS A 207 -13.52 -5.02 -15.56
CA HIS A 207 -12.75 -4.48 -16.69
C HIS A 207 -12.15 -3.10 -16.39
N ALA A 208 -12.87 -2.25 -15.68
CA ALA A 208 -12.43 -0.92 -15.28
C ALA A 208 -11.26 -0.99 -14.30
N LEU A 209 -11.30 -1.92 -13.32
CA LEU A 209 -10.19 -2.13 -12.38
C LEU A 209 -8.90 -2.60 -13.08
N GLU A 210 -9.01 -3.49 -14.08
CA GLU A 210 -7.84 -3.88 -14.89
C GLU A 210 -7.27 -2.71 -15.70
N LYS A 211 -8.14 -1.92 -16.33
CA LYS A 211 -7.72 -0.67 -17.00
C LYS A 211 -7.10 0.32 -16.03
N GLU A 212 -7.56 0.35 -14.78
CA GLU A 212 -7.04 1.27 -13.77
C GLU A 212 -5.63 0.90 -13.33
N LYS A 213 -5.30 -0.40 -13.25
CA LYS A 213 -3.91 -0.85 -13.04
C LYS A 213 -2.99 -0.35 -14.18
N ALA A 214 -3.46 -0.41 -15.42
CA ALA A 214 -2.72 0.09 -16.58
C ALA A 214 -2.61 1.61 -16.60
N GLU A 215 -3.62 2.34 -16.11
CA GLU A 215 -3.56 3.78 -15.96
C GLU A 215 -2.56 4.21 -14.89
N CYS A 216 -2.56 3.53 -13.74
CA CYS A 216 -1.54 3.72 -12.70
C CYS A 216 -0.13 3.52 -13.27
N GLU A 217 0.07 2.49 -14.09
CA GLU A 217 1.37 2.26 -14.73
C GLU A 217 1.77 3.42 -15.65
N LYS A 218 0.85 3.99 -16.44
CA LYS A 218 1.16 5.17 -17.27
C LYS A 218 1.55 6.36 -16.40
N LEU A 219 0.84 6.61 -15.31
CA LEU A 219 1.16 7.71 -14.39
C LEU A 219 2.53 7.50 -13.72
N LEU A 220 2.85 6.25 -13.34
CA LEU A 220 4.14 5.88 -12.77
C LEU A 220 5.29 5.89 -13.81
N ARG A 221 4.99 5.82 -15.11
CA ARG A 221 5.99 6.06 -16.16
C ARG A 221 6.29 7.55 -16.35
N LEU A 222 5.35 8.43 -16.01
CA LEU A 222 5.55 9.89 -16.02
C LEU A 222 6.31 10.35 -14.78
N ASP A 223 5.94 9.83 -13.61
CA ASP A 223 6.62 10.06 -12.34
C ASP A 223 6.56 8.79 -11.49
N GLU A 224 7.66 8.06 -11.47
CA GLU A 224 7.78 6.78 -10.81
C GLU A 224 7.74 6.88 -9.27
N ARG A 225 7.91 8.09 -8.73
CA ARG A 225 7.82 8.39 -7.29
C ARG A 225 6.51 9.09 -6.93
N ASN A 226 5.55 9.15 -7.86
CA ASN A 226 4.24 9.75 -7.61
C ASN A 226 3.49 8.98 -6.51
N PHE A 227 3.46 9.58 -5.32
CA PHE A 227 2.78 9.03 -4.15
C PHE A 227 1.29 8.79 -4.37
N HIS A 228 0.59 9.68 -5.08
CA HIS A 228 -0.83 9.54 -5.37
C HIS A 228 -1.10 8.36 -6.31
N ALA A 229 -0.29 8.18 -7.34
CA ALA A 229 -0.41 7.03 -8.26
C ALA A 229 -0.14 5.70 -7.55
N TRP A 230 0.87 5.62 -6.66
CA TRP A 230 1.11 4.43 -5.85
C TRP A 230 -0.03 4.15 -4.85
N ASN A 231 -0.56 5.17 -4.20
CA ASN A 231 -1.73 5.04 -3.32
C ASN A 231 -2.96 4.56 -4.08
N HIS A 232 -3.22 5.15 -5.24
CA HIS A 232 -4.33 4.75 -6.09
C HIS A 232 -4.17 3.30 -6.54
N ARG A 233 -2.96 2.89 -6.98
CA ARG A 233 -2.67 1.50 -7.35
C ARG A 233 -2.95 0.52 -6.20
N ARG A 234 -2.52 0.83 -4.98
CA ARG A 234 -2.82 0.02 -3.78
C ARG A 234 -4.32 -0.10 -3.53
N TRP A 235 -5.04 1.01 -3.66
CA TRP A 235 -6.48 1.04 -3.54
C TRP A 235 -7.16 0.18 -4.63
N VAL A 236 -6.72 0.26 -5.89
CA VAL A 236 -7.24 -0.57 -7.00
C VAL A 236 -7.01 -2.05 -6.74
N LEU A 237 -5.80 -2.43 -6.33
CA LEU A 237 -5.46 -3.82 -6.00
C LEU A 237 -6.34 -4.38 -4.87
N ALA A 238 -6.65 -3.56 -3.86
CA ALA A 238 -7.53 -3.95 -2.77
C ALA A 238 -9.01 -4.08 -3.19
N LYS A 239 -9.43 -3.44 -4.29
CA LYS A 239 -10.78 -3.51 -4.85
C LYS A 239 -10.94 -4.61 -5.90
N CYS A 240 -9.84 -5.23 -6.36
CA CYS A 240 -9.91 -6.35 -7.29
C CYS A 240 -10.58 -7.56 -6.64
N PRO A 241 -11.27 -8.42 -7.42
CA PRO A 241 -11.82 -9.66 -6.91
C PRO A 241 -10.75 -10.48 -6.17
N PRO A 242 -11.10 -11.11 -5.03
CA PRO A 242 -10.18 -12.07 -4.42
C PRO A 242 -9.90 -13.20 -5.41
N PRO A 243 -8.69 -13.78 -5.38
CA PRO A 243 -8.38 -14.94 -6.22
C PRO A 243 -9.32 -16.09 -5.88
N SER A 244 -9.70 -16.88 -6.88
CA SER A 244 -10.51 -18.09 -6.67
C SER A 244 -9.73 -19.12 -5.83
N THR A 245 -10.42 -20.03 -5.14
CA THR A 245 -9.76 -21.06 -4.32
C THR A 245 -8.80 -21.91 -5.16
N GLU A 246 -9.21 -22.26 -6.39
CA GLU A 246 -8.39 -23.00 -7.36
C GLU A 246 -7.13 -22.21 -7.79
N GLU A 247 -7.24 -20.89 -7.96
CA GLU A 247 -6.10 -20.01 -8.27
C GLU A 247 -5.10 -19.86 -7.13
N THR A 248 -5.47 -20.24 -5.90
CA THR A 248 -4.63 -20.10 -4.71
C THR A 248 -4.02 -21.41 -4.22
N GLU A 249 -4.25 -22.54 -4.91
CA GLU A 249 -3.75 -23.83 -4.45
C GLU A 249 -2.21 -23.90 -4.51
N GLY A 250 -1.60 -24.01 -3.32
CA GLY A 250 -0.22 -24.49 -3.13
C GLY A 250 0.91 -23.46 -3.24
N GLY A 251 0.69 -22.31 -3.87
CA GLY A 251 1.73 -21.29 -4.08
C GLY A 251 1.84 -20.23 -3.00
N LEU A 252 3.02 -19.61 -2.85
CA LEU A 252 3.25 -18.48 -1.94
C LEU A 252 2.37 -17.29 -2.31
N PHE A 253 2.33 -16.92 -3.59
CA PHE A 253 1.62 -15.76 -4.13
C PHE A 253 0.36 -16.17 -4.89
N ALA A 254 -0.74 -15.43 -4.68
CA ALA A 254 -1.89 -15.48 -5.56
C ALA A 254 -1.54 -14.84 -6.93
N PRO A 255 -2.28 -15.11 -8.01
CA PRO A 255 -1.96 -14.58 -9.35
C PRO A 255 -1.78 -13.06 -9.41
N ALA A 256 -2.66 -12.31 -8.72
CA ALA A 256 -2.57 -10.85 -8.63
C ALA A 256 -1.34 -10.37 -7.85
N GLU A 257 -1.00 -11.04 -6.74
CA GLU A 257 0.20 -10.74 -5.96
C GLU A 257 1.47 -11.04 -6.75
N ALA A 258 1.50 -12.17 -7.48
CA ALA A 258 2.61 -12.53 -8.36
C ALA A 258 2.78 -11.53 -9.51
N ALA A 259 1.68 -11.03 -10.09
CA ALA A 259 1.72 -9.96 -11.08
C ALA A 259 2.29 -8.67 -10.50
N GLU A 260 1.90 -8.29 -9.28
CA GLU A 260 2.43 -7.11 -8.59
C GLU A 260 3.91 -7.26 -8.21
N MET A 261 4.34 -8.47 -7.85
CA MET A 261 5.76 -8.78 -7.64
C MET A 261 6.59 -8.63 -8.92
N ARG A 262 6.06 -9.04 -10.08
CA ARG A 262 6.73 -8.81 -11.37
C ARG A 262 6.76 -7.34 -11.74
N PHE A 263 5.65 -6.62 -11.51
CA PHE A 263 5.57 -5.19 -11.75
C PHE A 263 6.61 -4.41 -10.93
N THR A 264 6.65 -4.62 -9.61
CA THR A 264 7.62 -3.93 -8.73
C THR A 264 9.06 -4.29 -9.08
N ALA A 265 9.36 -5.55 -9.42
CA ALA A 265 10.69 -5.95 -9.89
C ALA A 265 11.11 -5.19 -11.16
N ALA A 266 10.19 -5.02 -12.12
CA ALA A 266 10.47 -4.28 -13.35
C ALA A 266 10.66 -2.77 -13.08
N VAL A 267 9.91 -2.17 -12.14
CA VAL A 267 10.10 -0.77 -11.75
C VAL A 267 11.45 -0.58 -11.05
N ILE A 268 11.79 -1.45 -10.09
CA ILE A 268 13.07 -1.42 -9.37
C ILE A 268 14.24 -1.60 -10.34
N GLY A 269 14.14 -2.54 -11.29
CA GLY A 269 15.19 -2.77 -12.29
C GLY A 269 15.42 -1.59 -13.24
N ARG A 270 14.51 -0.61 -13.30
CA ARG A 270 14.68 0.65 -14.05
C ARG A 270 15.28 1.75 -13.18
N ASN A 271 14.91 1.79 -11.90
CA ASN A 271 15.44 2.73 -10.93
C ASN A 271 15.51 2.08 -9.53
N PHE A 272 16.73 1.74 -9.10
CA PHE A 272 16.96 1.20 -7.77
C PHE A 272 16.60 2.18 -6.65
N SER A 273 16.61 3.49 -6.90
CA SER A 273 16.22 4.54 -5.95
C SER A 273 14.72 4.79 -5.86
N ASN A 274 13.91 3.95 -6.49
CA ASN A 274 12.47 4.01 -6.36
C ASN A 274 12.00 3.38 -5.02
N TYR A 275 12.06 4.18 -3.95
CA TYR A 275 11.56 3.78 -2.64
C TYR A 275 10.12 3.27 -2.66
N SER A 276 9.24 3.90 -3.46
CA SER A 276 7.84 3.50 -3.55
C SER A 276 7.66 2.10 -4.12
N ALA A 277 8.49 1.70 -5.09
CA ALA A 277 8.48 0.36 -5.66
C ALA A 277 8.96 -0.70 -4.65
N TRP A 278 10.04 -0.44 -3.93
CA TRP A 278 10.51 -1.30 -2.83
C TRP A 278 9.46 -1.44 -1.72
N HIS A 279 8.83 -0.33 -1.33
CA HIS A 279 7.78 -0.32 -0.33
C HIS A 279 6.56 -1.12 -0.77
N GLN A 280 6.13 -0.97 -2.03
CA GLN A 280 5.04 -1.76 -2.58
C GLN A 280 5.40 -3.25 -2.61
N ARG A 281 6.62 -3.61 -3.01
CA ARG A 281 7.11 -4.99 -2.99
C ARG A 281 7.00 -5.60 -1.59
N ALA A 282 7.41 -4.85 -0.56
CA ALA A 282 7.30 -5.28 0.84
C ALA A 282 5.84 -5.49 1.26
N ILE A 283 4.93 -4.58 0.88
CA ILE A 283 3.49 -4.72 1.16
C ILE A 283 2.92 -5.98 0.51
N THR A 284 3.26 -6.25 -0.74
CA THR A 284 2.79 -7.45 -1.45
C THR A 284 3.30 -8.73 -0.79
N LEU A 285 4.57 -8.78 -0.36
CA LEU A 285 5.11 -9.94 0.36
C LEU A 285 4.40 -10.14 1.70
N GLN A 286 4.18 -9.06 2.45
CA GLN A 286 3.45 -9.13 3.72
C GLN A 286 2.01 -9.60 3.54
N ALA A 287 1.31 -9.14 2.49
CA ALA A 287 -0.04 -9.57 2.19
C ALA A 287 -0.10 -11.08 1.88
N ALA A 288 0.83 -11.57 1.05
CA ALA A 288 0.95 -12.99 0.72
C ALA A 288 1.21 -13.83 1.97
N LEU A 289 2.18 -13.45 2.81
CA LEU A 289 2.49 -14.16 4.06
C LEU A 289 1.30 -14.17 5.03
N ARG A 290 0.58 -13.04 5.19
CA ARG A 290 -0.63 -12.98 6.02
C ARG A 290 -1.75 -13.87 5.48
N ARG A 291 -1.87 -14.00 4.16
CA ARG A 291 -2.83 -14.92 3.53
C ARG A 291 -2.49 -16.38 3.85
N GLN A 292 -1.22 -16.75 3.78
CA GLN A 292 -0.74 -18.09 4.19
C GLN A 292 -1.00 -18.36 5.68
N ASP A 293 -0.76 -17.38 6.56
CA ASP A 293 -1.02 -17.51 8.00
C ASP A 293 -2.52 -17.74 8.31
N ARG A 294 -3.41 -17.16 7.51
CA ARG A 294 -4.87 -17.33 7.61
C ARG A 294 -5.33 -18.68 7.06
N ALA A 295 -4.74 -19.15 5.96
CA ALA A 295 -5.01 -20.47 5.39
C ALA A 295 -4.54 -21.60 6.34
N GLY A 296 -3.48 -21.36 7.12
CA GLY A 296 -2.86 -22.29 8.06
C GLY A 296 -3.45 -22.37 9.48
N GLY A 297 -4.76 -22.12 9.70
CA GLY A 297 -5.46 -22.61 10.90
C GLY A 297 -6.30 -21.63 11.72
N LEU A 298 -7.61 -21.89 11.75
CA LEU A 298 -8.44 -21.72 12.95
C LEU A 298 -9.06 -23.08 13.25
N SER A 299 -8.74 -23.67 14.41
CA SER A 299 -9.65 -24.62 15.05
C SER A 299 -10.94 -23.86 15.41
N PRO A 300 -12.13 -24.41 15.15
CA PRO A 300 -13.42 -23.78 15.48
C PRO A 300 -13.50 -23.28 16.93
N ALA A 301 -12.80 -23.93 17.87
CA ALA A 301 -12.79 -23.58 19.29
C ALA A 301 -12.01 -22.28 19.65
N ALA A 302 -11.25 -21.70 18.71
CA ALA A 302 -10.54 -20.43 18.93
C ALA A 302 -11.36 -19.19 18.52
N ARG A 303 -12.41 -19.38 17.70
CA ARG A 303 -13.30 -18.27 17.27
C ARG A 303 -14.08 -17.68 18.44
N ASP A 304 -14.46 -18.50 19.43
CA ASP A 304 -15.23 -18.04 20.60
C ASP A 304 -14.41 -17.22 21.61
N ARG A 305 -13.09 -17.41 21.68
CA ARG A 305 -12.24 -16.67 22.65
C ARG A 305 -11.84 -15.28 22.17
N SER A 306 -11.71 -15.05 20.86
CA SER A 306 -11.39 -13.72 20.33
C SER A 306 -12.59 -12.77 20.43
N ARG A 307 -13.82 -13.29 20.27
CA ARG A 307 -15.05 -12.50 20.38
C ARG A 307 -15.35 -12.04 21.81
N ALA A 308 -14.79 -12.72 22.82
CA ALA A 308 -14.96 -12.40 24.24
C ALA A 308 -13.98 -11.32 24.77
N MET A 309 -12.87 -11.03 24.06
CA MET A 309 -11.84 -10.08 24.49
C MET A 309 -12.00 -8.66 23.89
N ASP A 310 -12.71 -8.52 22.77
CA ASP A 310 -12.94 -7.21 22.13
C ASP A 310 -14.12 -6.40 22.74
N GLY A 311 -14.86 -6.98 23.69
CA GLY A 311 -16.02 -6.34 24.34
C GLY A 311 -15.69 -5.31 25.43
N ALA A 312 -14.42 -5.10 25.78
CA ALA A 312 -14.05 -4.30 26.95
C ALA A 312 -12.83 -3.40 26.71
N ARG A 313 -12.98 -2.37 25.85
CA ARG A 313 -12.17 -1.14 25.90
C ARG A 313 -12.89 -0.02 25.12
N SER A 314 -13.74 0.72 25.83
CA SER A 314 -14.37 1.96 25.34
C SER A 314 -13.62 3.19 25.86
N ARG A 315 -13.48 4.17 24.95
CA ARG A 315 -13.31 5.64 25.11
C ARG A 315 -11.95 6.22 25.56
N ALA A 316 -11.35 6.97 24.63
CA ALA A 316 -10.61 8.22 24.89
C ALA A 316 -10.74 9.15 23.65
N PRO A 317 -10.55 10.48 23.79
CA PRO A 317 -11.25 11.51 23.01
C PRO A 317 -10.51 11.95 21.73
N THR A 318 -11.31 12.52 20.82
CA THR A 318 -10.91 13.18 19.57
C THR A 318 -10.16 14.48 19.82
N GLY A 319 -8.98 14.63 19.23
CA GLY A 319 -8.26 15.89 19.09
C GLY A 319 -7.62 15.97 17.71
N ASP A 320 -8.10 16.91 16.90
CA ASP A 320 -7.55 17.30 15.60
C ASP A 320 -6.07 17.70 15.72
N SER A 321 -5.22 17.01 14.99
CA SER A 321 -3.94 17.49 14.46
C SER A 321 -3.38 16.40 13.54
N ASP A 322 -3.34 16.67 12.24
CA ASP A 322 -2.69 15.80 11.25
C ASP A 322 -1.23 15.55 11.65
N PRO A 323 -0.80 14.30 11.94
CA PRO A 323 0.59 14.01 12.17
C PRO A 323 1.25 13.53 10.88
N MET A 324 2.33 14.22 10.52
CA MET A 324 3.45 13.72 9.72
C MET A 324 3.73 12.24 10.07
N PRO A 325 4.00 11.33 9.10
CA PRO A 325 4.00 9.90 9.40
C PRO A 325 5.10 9.56 10.42
N PRO A 326 4.78 8.88 11.52
CA PRO A 326 5.77 8.40 12.47
C PRO A 326 6.58 7.26 11.83
N TYR A 327 7.73 6.97 12.45
CA TYR A 327 8.65 5.85 12.15
C TYR A 327 7.93 4.65 11.47
N PRO A 328 8.37 4.19 10.28
CA PRO A 328 7.64 3.19 9.51
C PRO A 328 7.39 1.92 10.33
N SER A 329 6.12 1.53 10.46
CA SER A 329 5.67 0.38 11.28
C SER A 329 6.21 -0.99 10.84
N TRP A 330 6.94 -1.04 9.73
CA TRP A 330 7.56 -2.23 9.14
C TRP A 330 9.10 -2.24 9.27
N LEU A 331 9.72 -1.18 9.80
CA LEU A 331 11.09 -1.25 10.28
C LEU A 331 11.08 -1.92 11.67
N PRO A 332 11.87 -2.99 11.91
CA PRO A 332 12.03 -3.54 13.25
C PRO A 332 12.53 -2.42 14.18
N ARG A 333 11.72 -2.05 15.18
CA ARG A 333 12.19 -1.14 16.23
C ARG A 333 13.27 -1.86 17.04
N PRO A 334 14.47 -1.26 17.22
CA PRO A 334 15.41 -1.77 18.20
C PRO A 334 14.83 -1.45 19.58
N SER A 335 14.42 -2.50 20.29
CA SER A 335 13.98 -2.56 21.69
C SER A 335 12.54 -2.14 22.08
N SER A 336 11.95 -3.00 22.92
CA SER A 336 10.67 -2.94 23.66
C SER A 336 9.35 -3.27 22.92
N SER A 337 9.04 -4.58 22.89
CA SER A 337 7.72 -5.23 23.07
C SER A 337 6.44 -4.58 22.49
N SER A 338 5.97 -5.09 21.34
CA SER A 338 4.57 -5.24 20.84
C SER A 338 4.57 -5.13 19.28
N SER A 339 4.02 -6.01 18.44
CA SER A 339 3.20 -7.21 18.58
C SER A 339 3.28 -8.07 17.29
N PHE A 340 4.22 -9.02 17.25
CA PHE A 340 4.06 -10.30 16.53
C PHE A 340 4.46 -11.41 17.50
N SER A 341 3.70 -11.55 18.59
CA SER A 341 4.00 -12.42 19.74
C SER A 341 3.42 -13.83 19.57
N SER A 342 3.68 -14.48 18.45
CA SER A 342 3.46 -15.92 18.32
C SER A 342 4.58 -16.53 17.49
N ALA A 343 5.12 -17.66 17.96
CA ALA A 343 6.02 -18.49 17.16
C ALA A 343 5.43 -18.69 15.75
N PRO A 344 6.27 -18.67 14.69
CA PRO A 344 5.79 -18.85 13.33
C PRO A 344 4.98 -20.17 13.24
N ARG A 345 3.74 -20.08 12.75
CA ARG A 345 2.96 -21.27 12.40
C ARG A 345 3.69 -22.02 11.29
N ALA A 346 3.57 -23.35 11.27
CA ALA A 346 4.18 -24.17 10.23
C ALA A 346 3.67 -23.73 8.85
N ILE A 347 4.57 -23.25 8.00
CA ILE A 347 4.28 -23.00 6.58
C ILE A 347 4.45 -24.31 5.80
N PRO A 348 3.59 -24.62 4.81
CA PRO A 348 3.74 -25.82 3.99
C PRO A 348 5.09 -25.84 3.25
N ASP A 349 5.67 -27.03 3.05
CA ASP A 349 6.99 -27.17 2.44
C ASP A 349 7.10 -26.54 1.04
N GLY A 350 6.03 -26.62 0.24
CA GLY A 350 5.95 -25.96 -1.07
C GLY A 350 6.07 -24.45 -0.97
N VAL A 351 5.31 -23.84 -0.05
CA VAL A 351 5.30 -22.40 0.22
C VAL A 351 6.65 -21.95 0.78
N ALA A 352 7.25 -22.73 1.67
CA ALA A 352 8.58 -22.46 2.22
C ALA A 352 9.67 -22.45 1.13
N ARG A 353 9.63 -23.40 0.19
CA ARG A 353 10.57 -23.43 -0.94
C ARG A 353 10.41 -22.19 -1.83
N GLU A 354 9.18 -21.83 -2.18
CA GLU A 354 8.91 -20.62 -2.97
C GLU A 354 9.31 -19.34 -2.25
N LEU A 355 9.12 -19.26 -0.93
CA LEU A 355 9.56 -18.14 -0.12
C LEU A 355 11.09 -18.02 -0.13
N LEU A 356 11.82 -19.13 0.02
CA LEU A 356 13.27 -19.12 -0.07
C LEU A 356 13.75 -18.66 -1.45
N ASP A 357 13.16 -19.18 -2.52
CA ASP A 357 13.50 -18.80 -3.90
C ASP A 357 13.17 -17.33 -4.18
N HIS A 358 12.09 -16.80 -3.59
CA HIS A 358 11.75 -15.38 -3.66
C HIS A 358 12.77 -14.52 -2.91
N LEU A 359 13.07 -14.85 -1.64
CA LEU A 359 14.04 -14.12 -0.83
C LEU A 359 15.43 -14.12 -1.47
N SER A 360 15.86 -15.25 -2.03
CA SER A 360 17.17 -15.35 -2.72
C SER A 360 17.26 -14.39 -3.91
N ARG A 361 16.21 -14.36 -4.77
CA ARG A 361 16.14 -13.41 -5.89
C ARG A 361 16.11 -11.95 -5.43
N ASP A 362 15.46 -11.68 -4.30
CA ASP A 362 15.41 -10.34 -3.73
C ASP A 362 16.78 -9.91 -3.16
N PHE A 363 17.53 -10.81 -2.55
CA PHE A 363 18.91 -10.54 -2.14
C PHE A 363 19.84 -10.30 -3.35
N ASP A 364 19.68 -11.06 -4.44
CA ASP A 364 20.44 -10.80 -5.67
C ASP A 364 20.12 -9.41 -6.25
N LEU A 365 18.84 -9.01 -6.24
CA LEU A 365 18.41 -7.68 -6.68
C LEU A 365 18.95 -6.57 -5.76
N LEU A 366 18.99 -6.81 -4.45
CA LEU A 366 19.56 -5.90 -3.47
C LEU A 366 21.06 -5.72 -3.66
N VAL A 367 21.79 -6.80 -3.95
CA VAL A 367 23.23 -6.75 -4.28
C VAL A 367 23.45 -5.83 -5.48
N GLN A 368 22.66 -5.96 -6.54
CA GLN A 368 22.73 -5.06 -7.69
C GLN A 368 22.46 -3.61 -7.29
N ALA A 369 21.41 -3.38 -6.50
CA ALA A 369 21.02 -2.03 -6.06
C ALA A 369 22.13 -1.32 -5.28
N ILE A 370 22.76 -2.00 -4.31
CA ILE A 370 23.79 -1.38 -3.47
C ILE A 370 25.11 -1.15 -4.23
N TYR A 371 25.37 -1.89 -5.31
CA TYR A 371 26.48 -1.58 -6.21
C TYR A 371 26.22 -0.37 -7.10
N CYS A 372 24.94 -0.06 -7.39
CA CYS A 372 24.58 1.14 -8.13
C CYS A 372 24.65 2.41 -7.26
N ASP A 373 24.12 2.34 -6.04
CA ASP A 373 24.26 3.41 -5.05
C ASP A 373 24.32 2.81 -3.62
N PRO A 374 25.52 2.77 -3.00
CA PRO A 374 25.68 2.19 -1.67
C PRO A 374 25.00 3.00 -0.56
N ASN A 375 24.60 4.25 -0.81
CA ASN A 375 23.91 5.11 0.16
C ASN A 375 22.41 5.22 -0.07
N ASP A 376 21.87 4.49 -1.05
CA ASP A 376 20.44 4.46 -1.30
C ASP A 376 19.70 3.72 -0.18
N GLN A 377 19.08 4.51 0.70
CA GLN A 377 18.36 3.99 1.86
C GLN A 377 17.22 3.03 1.47
N ALA A 378 16.64 3.14 0.28
CA ALA A 378 15.51 2.31 -0.12
C ALA A 378 15.89 0.83 -0.17
N ALA A 379 17.03 0.51 -0.79
CA ALA A 379 17.55 -0.85 -0.87
C ALA A 379 17.85 -1.40 0.54
N TRP A 380 18.52 -0.62 1.40
CA TRP A 380 18.87 -1.05 2.75
C TRP A 380 17.67 -1.26 3.67
N PHE A 381 16.63 -0.42 3.55
CA PHE A 381 15.37 -0.62 4.28
C PHE A 381 14.66 -1.89 3.82
N TYR A 382 14.65 -2.17 2.51
CA TYR A 382 14.10 -3.41 1.99
C TYR A 382 14.90 -4.64 2.42
N ALA A 383 16.24 -4.57 2.39
CA ALA A 383 17.15 -5.62 2.86
C ALA A 383 16.90 -5.99 4.33
N ALA A 384 16.72 -4.99 5.19
CA ALA A 384 16.37 -5.22 6.59
C ALA A 384 15.01 -5.93 6.73
N PHE A 385 14.02 -5.54 5.92
CA PHE A 385 12.70 -6.18 5.90
C PHE A 385 12.78 -7.66 5.46
N VAL A 386 13.39 -7.96 4.30
CA VAL A 386 13.49 -9.35 3.80
C VAL A 386 14.40 -10.22 4.67
N GLY A 387 15.45 -9.65 5.28
CA GLY A 387 16.26 -10.32 6.29
C GLY A 387 15.44 -10.70 7.52
N GLY A 388 14.57 -9.80 7.99
CA GLY A 388 13.61 -10.09 9.06
C GLY A 388 12.63 -11.21 8.70
N VAL A 389 12.12 -11.24 7.46
CA VAL A 389 11.28 -12.33 6.95
C VAL A 389 12.05 -13.65 6.93
N PHE A 390 13.28 -13.66 6.40
CA PHE A 390 14.12 -14.85 6.38
C PHE A 390 14.30 -15.43 7.79
N HIS A 391 14.77 -14.64 8.75
CA HIS A 391 15.01 -15.09 10.12
C HIS A 391 13.75 -15.60 10.80
N ARG A 392 12.59 -14.98 10.53
CA ARG A 392 11.31 -15.41 11.10
C ARG A 392 10.92 -16.83 10.64
N TYR A 393 11.16 -17.17 9.38
CA TYR A 393 10.79 -18.46 8.81
C TYR A 393 11.98 -19.43 8.69
N GLU A 394 13.16 -19.04 9.14
CA GLU A 394 14.43 -19.75 8.97
C GLU A 394 14.35 -21.25 9.32
N PRO A 395 13.75 -21.68 10.45
CA PRO A 395 13.63 -23.11 10.75
C PRO A 395 12.88 -23.90 9.67
N ALA A 396 11.77 -23.36 9.16
CA ALA A 396 10.98 -23.99 8.10
C ALA A 396 11.72 -23.95 6.76
N LEU A 397 12.31 -22.81 6.41
CA LEU A 397 13.06 -22.64 5.16
C LEU A 397 14.24 -23.64 5.09
N ARG A 398 15.01 -23.77 6.18
CA ARG A 398 16.16 -24.70 6.25
C ARG A 398 15.73 -26.17 6.22
N ALA A 399 14.55 -26.51 6.74
CA ALA A 399 14.03 -27.87 6.68
C ALA A 399 13.69 -28.33 5.25
N THR A 400 13.27 -27.40 4.37
CA THR A 400 12.79 -27.74 3.02
C THR A 400 13.86 -28.01 1.96
N SER A 401 15.13 -27.67 2.24
CA SER A 401 16.22 -27.84 1.27
C SER A 401 17.57 -28.10 1.96
N ARG A 402 18.17 -29.27 1.69
CA ARG A 402 19.55 -29.58 2.13
C ARG A 402 20.59 -28.59 1.60
N ARG A 403 20.33 -27.94 0.46
CA ARG A 403 21.18 -26.90 -0.13
C ARG A 403 21.01 -25.55 0.58
N ALA A 404 19.79 -25.25 1.08
CA ALA A 404 19.49 -24.08 1.91
C ALA A 404 19.98 -24.20 3.36
N ALA A 405 20.19 -25.43 3.84
CA ALA A 405 20.78 -25.66 5.14
C ALA A 405 22.21 -25.07 5.25
N ALA A 406 22.94 -24.98 4.13
CA ALA A 406 24.32 -24.51 4.10
C ALA A 406 24.49 -23.04 3.67
N ALA A 407 23.70 -22.54 2.70
CA ALA A 407 23.83 -21.17 2.21
C ALA A 407 22.99 -20.19 3.05
N ASP A 408 23.55 -19.02 3.37
CA ASP A 408 22.78 -17.89 3.92
C ASP A 408 22.43 -16.95 2.78
N PRO A 409 21.14 -16.65 2.54
CA PRO A 409 20.76 -15.70 1.50
C PRO A 409 21.40 -14.31 1.68
N LEU A 410 21.83 -13.95 2.90
CA LEU A 410 22.57 -12.72 3.18
C LEU A 410 24.06 -12.79 2.82
N ASP A 411 24.62 -13.97 2.48
CA ASP A 411 26.04 -14.14 2.13
C ASP A 411 26.46 -13.18 1.01
N GLY A 412 25.65 -13.10 -0.06
CA GLY A 412 25.92 -12.21 -1.19
C GLY A 412 25.91 -10.73 -0.80
N LEU A 413 24.90 -10.31 -0.03
CA LEU A 413 24.78 -8.92 0.43
C LEU A 413 25.91 -8.53 1.39
N THR A 414 26.31 -9.44 2.28
CA THR A 414 27.44 -9.24 3.19
C THR A 414 28.76 -9.12 2.45
N HIS A 415 29.00 -9.98 1.46
CA HIS A 415 30.18 -9.88 0.62
C HIS A 415 30.22 -8.58 -0.17
N ALA A 416 29.09 -8.20 -0.79
CA ALA A 416 28.99 -6.94 -1.52
C ALA A 416 29.21 -5.72 -0.63
N ALA A 417 28.67 -5.71 0.59
CA ALA A 417 28.93 -4.64 1.55
C ALA A 417 30.43 -4.55 1.90
N ILE A 418 31.12 -5.67 2.11
CA ILE A 418 32.57 -5.69 2.35
C ILE A 418 33.32 -5.17 1.11
N ASP A 419 32.94 -5.59 -0.09
CA ASP A 419 33.56 -5.16 -1.34
C ASP A 419 33.41 -3.65 -1.59
N LEU A 420 32.25 -3.07 -1.27
CA LEU A 420 32.04 -1.63 -1.34
C LEU A 420 32.99 -0.87 -0.39
N LEU A 421 33.14 -1.34 0.86
CA LEU A 421 34.09 -0.71 1.80
C LEU A 421 35.55 -0.84 1.34
N LEU A 422 35.89 -1.93 0.65
CA LEU A 422 37.22 -2.11 0.06
C LEU A 422 37.47 -1.15 -1.07
N GLU A 423 36.50 -1.00 -1.95
CA GLU A 423 36.60 -0.12 -3.10
C GLU A 423 36.66 1.35 -2.67
N GLU A 424 35.82 1.75 -1.71
CA GLU A 424 35.86 3.06 -1.07
C GLU A 424 37.27 3.40 -0.55
N ARG A 425 37.89 2.44 0.14
CA ARG A 425 39.25 2.58 0.65
C ARG A 425 40.29 2.64 -0.47
N ARG A 426 40.14 1.85 -1.53
CA ARG A 426 41.01 1.84 -2.71
C ARG A 426 40.99 3.20 -3.42
N LEU A 427 39.82 3.83 -3.49
CA LEU A 427 39.61 5.15 -4.10
C LEU A 427 40.07 6.31 -3.19
N GLY A 428 40.33 6.05 -1.91
CA GLY A 428 40.68 7.09 -0.95
C GLY A 428 39.47 7.92 -0.48
N GLU A 429 38.26 7.45 -0.78
CA GLU A 429 36.99 8.11 -0.44
C GLU A 429 36.39 7.54 0.85
N ALA A 430 37.21 7.31 1.88
CA ALA A 430 36.84 6.54 3.09
C ALA A 430 35.62 7.07 3.90
N ASP A 431 34.95 8.13 3.45
CA ASP A 431 33.76 8.73 4.05
C ASP A 431 32.57 8.78 3.08
N ALA A 432 32.62 8.02 1.99
CA ALA A 432 31.60 8.06 0.95
C ALA A 432 30.36 7.27 1.34
N CYS A 433 30.46 6.13 2.03
CA CYS A 433 29.33 5.24 2.29
C CYS A 433 29.08 4.97 3.78
N CYS A 434 27.87 5.23 4.28
CA CYS A 434 27.51 4.98 5.69
C CYS A 434 26.71 3.69 5.88
N LEU A 435 25.86 3.35 4.91
CA LEU A 435 24.91 2.24 5.04
C LEU A 435 25.57 0.84 5.01
N PRO A 436 26.65 0.59 4.24
CA PRO A 436 27.37 -0.68 4.33
C PRO A 436 27.98 -0.93 5.72
N TYR A 437 28.60 0.09 6.35
CA TYR A 437 29.11 -0.03 7.73
C TYR A 437 27.97 -0.34 8.72
N HIS A 438 26.85 0.37 8.61
CA HIS A 438 25.68 0.15 9.47
C HIS A 438 25.12 -1.26 9.32
N PHE A 439 24.97 -1.74 8.08
CA PHE A 439 24.52 -3.08 7.78
C PHE A 439 25.46 -4.13 8.38
N LEU A 440 26.77 -4.01 8.14
CA LEU A 440 27.76 -4.97 8.63
C LEU A 440 27.79 -5.02 10.16
N LEU A 441 27.81 -3.86 10.84
CA LEU A 441 27.78 -3.81 12.30
C LEU A 441 26.51 -4.51 12.84
N SER A 442 25.36 -4.21 12.25
CA SER A 442 24.08 -4.80 12.68
C SER A 442 23.97 -6.29 12.40
N HIS A 443 24.38 -6.73 11.21
CA HIS A 443 24.24 -8.12 10.77
C HIS A 443 25.23 -9.03 11.49
N LEU A 444 26.50 -8.62 11.62
CA LEU A 444 27.52 -9.40 12.30
C LEU A 444 27.24 -9.50 13.81
N ALA A 445 26.71 -8.45 14.44
CA ALA A 445 26.24 -8.51 15.82
C ALA A 445 25.17 -9.60 16.01
N ARG A 446 24.19 -9.67 15.10
CA ARG A 446 23.16 -10.72 15.13
C ARG A 446 23.75 -12.12 14.94
N LEU A 447 24.67 -12.30 14.00
CA LEU A 447 25.35 -13.59 13.79
C LEU A 447 26.16 -14.00 15.02
N SER A 448 26.81 -13.05 15.70
CA SER A 448 27.53 -13.29 16.95
C SER A 448 26.59 -13.80 18.04
N SER A 449 25.44 -13.15 18.25
CA SER A 449 24.44 -13.62 19.23
C SER A 449 23.82 -14.98 18.87
N ALA A 450 23.83 -15.35 17.58
CA ALA A 450 23.31 -16.62 17.07
C ALA A 450 24.37 -17.72 16.90
N ALA A 451 25.63 -17.48 17.28
CA ALA A 451 26.78 -18.35 17.00
C ALA A 451 26.80 -19.70 17.76
N GLY A 452 25.68 -20.12 18.36
CA GLY A 452 25.53 -21.47 18.94
C GLY A 452 25.63 -22.61 17.92
N SER A 453 25.69 -22.32 16.62
CA SER A 453 25.94 -23.28 15.54
C SER A 453 27.34 -23.10 14.95
N GLU A 454 28.10 -24.18 14.83
CA GLU A 454 29.45 -24.19 14.23
C GLU A 454 29.47 -23.63 12.79
N THR A 455 28.37 -23.80 12.04
CA THR A 455 28.24 -23.23 10.69
C THR A 455 28.16 -21.71 10.72
N ILE A 456 27.37 -21.15 11.65
CA ILE A 456 27.25 -19.69 11.84
C ILE A 456 28.57 -19.12 12.35
N ALA A 457 29.22 -19.80 13.30
CA ALA A 457 30.53 -19.40 13.81
C ALA A 457 31.60 -19.38 12.71
N THR A 458 31.65 -20.41 11.86
CA THR A 458 32.58 -20.48 10.72
C THR A 458 32.35 -19.34 9.73
N ARG A 459 31.08 -19.05 9.40
CA ARG A 459 30.72 -17.94 8.51
C ARG A 459 31.14 -16.59 9.09
N LEU A 460 30.82 -16.35 10.35
CA LEU A 460 31.19 -15.12 11.07
C LEU A 460 32.71 -14.92 11.06
N ARG A 461 33.50 -15.96 11.38
CA ARG A 461 34.97 -15.92 11.31
C ARG A 461 35.46 -15.54 9.91
N GLY A 462 34.87 -16.12 8.85
CA GLY A 462 35.19 -15.79 7.47
C GLY A 462 34.97 -14.32 7.12
N TYR A 463 33.83 -13.74 7.52
CA TYR A 463 33.55 -12.33 7.30
C TYR A 463 34.50 -11.41 8.08
N LEU A 464 34.76 -11.71 9.35
CA LEU A 464 35.66 -10.93 10.20
C LEU A 464 37.10 -10.98 9.69
N ALA A 465 37.57 -12.14 9.22
CA ALA A 465 38.89 -12.29 8.62
C ALA A 465 39.03 -11.47 7.33
N ARG A 466 37.98 -11.40 6.50
CA ARG A 466 37.97 -10.57 5.29
C ARG A 466 37.96 -9.08 5.66
N LEU A 467 37.08 -8.64 6.56
CA LEU A 467 37.03 -7.25 7.03
C LEU A 467 38.37 -6.79 7.64
N SER A 468 38.96 -7.61 8.51
CA SER A 468 40.22 -7.28 9.19
C SER A 468 41.38 -7.08 8.22
N ARG A 469 41.57 -8.04 7.30
CA ARG A 469 42.65 -7.99 6.31
C ARG A 469 42.43 -6.89 5.29
N ALA A 470 41.24 -6.89 4.71
CA ALA A 470 40.98 -6.16 3.48
C ALA A 470 40.60 -4.70 3.81
N VAL A 471 39.68 -4.48 4.77
CA VAL A 471 39.16 -3.14 5.08
C VAL A 471 40.00 -2.43 6.13
N PHE A 472 40.53 -3.13 7.13
CA PHE A 472 41.25 -2.49 8.24
C PHE A 472 42.77 -2.61 8.21
N SER A 473 43.36 -3.27 7.20
CA SER A 473 44.81 -3.54 7.10
C SER A 473 45.45 -4.04 8.41
N SER A 474 44.69 -4.83 9.17
CA SER A 474 45.20 -5.52 10.35
C SER A 474 45.54 -6.96 9.95
N PRO A 475 46.60 -7.57 10.52
CA PRO A 475 46.75 -9.01 10.42
C PRO A 475 45.42 -9.67 10.80
N ALA A 476 45.00 -10.67 10.02
CA ALA A 476 43.74 -11.34 10.25
C ALA A 476 43.71 -11.84 11.69
N LEU A 477 42.52 -11.89 12.25
CA LEU A 477 42.27 -12.61 13.49
C LEU A 477 42.63 -14.10 13.44
N VAL A 478 42.98 -14.62 12.26
CA VAL A 478 42.95 -16.05 11.93
C VAL A 478 44.23 -16.50 11.20
N ASP A 479 45.31 -15.72 11.21
CA ASP A 479 46.62 -16.18 10.71
C ASP A 479 47.43 -16.86 11.84
N GLY A 480 46.75 -17.62 12.71
CA GLY A 480 47.35 -18.59 13.60
C GLY A 480 47.22 -19.98 12.98
N GLU A 481 48.35 -20.63 12.75
CA GLU A 481 48.43 -22.01 12.27
C GLU A 481 47.46 -22.93 13.01
N ALA A 482 46.89 -23.90 12.28
CA ALA A 482 45.96 -24.89 12.78
C ALA A 482 46.37 -25.46 14.16
N GLY A 483 45.71 -24.99 15.22
CA GLY A 483 45.84 -25.56 16.56
C GLY A 483 45.92 -24.50 17.65
N ALA A 484 44.80 -24.33 18.37
CA ALA A 484 44.65 -23.54 19.61
C ALA A 484 44.50 -22.01 19.43
N GLU A 485 43.47 -21.56 18.72
CA GLU A 485 42.84 -20.28 19.07
C GLU A 485 42.07 -20.48 20.38
N THR A 486 42.44 -19.74 21.43
CA THR A 486 41.63 -19.69 22.65
C THR A 486 40.37 -18.86 22.36
N ASP A 487 39.21 -19.25 22.90
CA ASP A 487 37.95 -18.50 22.76
C ASP A 487 38.12 -17.00 23.11
N ALA A 488 39.07 -16.68 24.00
CA ALA A 488 39.44 -15.32 24.37
C ALA A 488 40.04 -14.50 23.21
N ALA A 489 40.92 -15.08 22.38
CA ALA A 489 41.54 -14.38 21.25
C ALA A 489 40.51 -14.08 20.14
N ALA A 490 39.59 -15.03 19.90
CA ALA A 490 38.49 -14.85 18.96
C ALA A 490 37.52 -13.74 19.44
N ALA A 491 37.18 -13.74 20.74
CA ALA A 491 36.34 -12.71 21.35
C ALA A 491 36.96 -11.31 21.29
N GLU A 492 38.25 -11.20 21.60
CA GLU A 492 38.99 -9.92 21.51
C GLU A 492 39.00 -9.40 20.06
N GLY A 493 39.12 -10.30 19.10
CA GLY A 493 39.00 -10.00 17.70
C GLY A 493 37.69 -9.41 17.24
N LEU A 494 36.62 -10.09 17.62
CA LEU A 494 35.26 -9.69 17.33
C LEU A 494 34.98 -8.30 17.90
N GLN A 495 35.40 -8.06 19.15
CA GLN A 495 35.34 -6.75 19.78
C GLN A 495 36.08 -5.69 18.97
N ARG A 496 37.33 -5.95 18.56
CA ARG A 496 38.12 -5.01 17.72
C ARG A 496 37.41 -4.69 16.40
N CYS A 497 36.82 -5.69 15.75
CA CYS A 497 36.10 -5.49 14.48
C CYS A 497 34.86 -4.60 14.67
N PHE A 498 34.04 -4.88 15.69
CA PHE A 498 32.85 -4.08 15.98
C PHE A 498 33.20 -2.65 16.37
N THR A 499 34.21 -2.45 17.21
CA THR A 499 34.69 -1.11 17.57
C THR A 499 35.18 -0.34 16.34
N ARG A 500 35.86 -0.99 15.38
CA ARG A 500 36.31 -0.33 14.15
C ARG A 500 35.17 0.02 13.20
N LEU A 501 34.21 -0.89 12.99
CA LEU A 501 33.01 -0.60 12.19
C LEU A 501 32.22 0.57 12.80
N HIS A 502 32.01 0.56 14.12
CA HIS A 502 31.37 1.66 14.84
C HIS A 502 32.12 2.98 14.69
N ALA A 503 33.44 2.99 14.89
CA ALA A 503 34.23 4.20 14.77
C ALA A 503 34.15 4.83 13.37
N GLN A 504 34.18 3.99 12.32
CA GLN A 504 33.97 4.46 10.95
C GLN A 504 32.55 5.01 10.75
N LEU A 505 31.55 4.28 11.21
CA LEU A 505 30.15 4.70 11.06
C LEU A 505 29.86 6.05 11.76
N VAL A 506 30.41 6.28 12.95
CA VAL A 506 30.32 7.57 13.66
C VAL A 506 31.08 8.68 12.94
N ARG A 507 32.19 8.35 12.27
CA ARG A 507 32.98 9.30 11.49
C ARG A 507 32.20 9.78 10.25
N VAL A 508 31.57 8.85 9.53
CA VAL A 508 30.81 9.16 8.30
C VAL A 508 29.43 9.76 8.60
N ASP A 509 28.77 9.33 9.68
CA ASP A 509 27.45 9.84 10.10
C ASP A 509 27.42 10.26 11.58
N PRO A 510 28.02 11.40 11.95
CA PRO A 510 28.10 11.84 13.34
C PRO A 510 26.74 12.18 13.95
N LEU A 511 25.74 12.52 13.14
CA LEU A 511 24.41 12.93 13.61
C LEU A 511 23.64 11.77 14.26
N ARG A 512 23.96 10.52 13.91
CA ARG A 512 23.32 9.31 14.45
C ARG A 512 24.17 8.56 15.46
N LYS A 513 25.24 9.17 15.99
CA LYS A 513 26.18 8.54 16.95
C LYS A 513 25.49 7.78 18.08
N GLY A 514 24.47 8.37 18.72
CA GLY A 514 23.77 7.73 19.84
C GLY A 514 23.14 6.38 19.48
N MET A 515 22.59 6.25 18.27
CA MET A 515 22.03 5.00 17.76
C MET A 515 23.14 3.96 17.53
N TYR A 516 24.30 4.38 17.05
CA TYR A 516 25.45 3.50 16.81
C TYR A 516 26.10 3.03 18.10
N ASP A 517 26.16 3.87 19.13
CA ASP A 517 26.64 3.50 20.46
C ASP A 517 25.76 2.40 21.07
N GLU A 518 24.44 2.51 20.94
CA GLU A 518 23.50 1.47 21.36
C GLU A 518 23.72 0.16 20.59
N LEU A 519 23.90 0.25 19.27
CA LEU A 519 24.15 -0.92 18.44
C LEU A 519 25.47 -1.62 18.80
N LEU A 520 26.54 -0.88 19.06
CA LEU A 520 27.81 -1.43 19.53
C LEU A 520 27.65 -2.10 20.89
N SER A 521 26.90 -1.48 21.82
CA SER A 521 26.60 -2.08 23.13
C SER A 521 25.87 -3.41 23.00
N ILE A 522 24.95 -3.54 22.04
CA ILE A 522 24.29 -4.82 21.73
C ILE A 522 25.28 -5.82 21.15
N ALA A 523 26.17 -5.39 20.26
CA ALA A 523 27.13 -6.26 19.59
C ALA A 523 28.22 -6.84 20.53
N LEU A 524 28.53 -6.14 21.63
CA LEU A 524 29.54 -6.54 22.60
C LEU A 524 28.99 -7.34 23.79
N LYS A 525 27.68 -7.60 23.83
CA LYS A 525 27.02 -8.50 24.78
C LYS A 525 27.00 -9.91 24.23
#